data_AF-A0A1J5PEN3-F1
#
_entry.id   AF-A0A1J5PEN3-F1
#
_cell.length_a   1.000
_cell.length_b   1.000
_cell.length_c   1.000
_cell.angle_alpha   90.00
_cell.angle_beta   90.00
_cell.angle_gamma   90.00
#
_symmetry.space_group_name_H-M   'P 1'
#
loop_
_entity.id
_entity.type
_entity.pdbx_description
1 polymer ?
#
loop_
_entity_poly.entity_id
_entity_poly.type
_entity_poly.pdbx_seq_one_letter_code
_entity_poly.pdbx_strand_id
1 'polypeptide(L)'
;MNGQSGSGFIDSGSNGIYLDLPGVTECSSAAGFYCPSSPINLTVQTQGYLGTPTGTQTVMIGNAEAMFQTGNTALPELGGTAAIVNFADLGLPFFYGRPIATGIDGTNASAPYGYWAY
;
A
#
# COMPACT_ATOMS: atom_id res chain seq x y z
N MET A 1 -0.61 2.70 -9.45
CA MET A 1 -1.15 1.35 -9.22
C MET A 1 -2.13 1.00 -10.33
N ASN A 2 -2.18 -0.26 -10.78
CA ASN A 2 -3.03 -0.70 -11.89
C ASN A 2 -2.93 0.18 -13.17
N GLY A 3 -1.69 0.53 -13.54
CA GLY A 3 -1.42 1.37 -14.72
C GLY A 3 -1.61 2.88 -14.51
N GLN A 4 -2.14 3.33 -13.36
CA GLN A 4 -2.18 4.74 -12.99
C GLN A 4 -0.87 5.16 -12.30
N SER A 5 -0.36 6.35 -12.62
CA SER A 5 0.83 6.94 -11.97
C SER A 5 0.42 7.97 -10.93
N GLY A 6 1.16 8.05 -9.83
CA GLY A 6 0.90 8.96 -8.71
C GLY A 6 2.11 9.09 -7.80
N SER A 7 1.96 9.84 -6.71
CA SER A 7 2.98 9.93 -5.65
C SER A 7 2.61 9.01 -4.48
N GLY A 8 3.57 8.67 -3.63
CA GLY A 8 3.29 7.82 -2.49
C GLY A 8 4.48 7.61 -1.57
N PHE A 9 4.23 6.90 -0.48
CA PHE A 9 5.25 6.39 0.43
C PHE A 9 4.92 4.98 0.90
N ILE A 10 5.94 4.32 1.44
CA ILE A 10 5.83 3.03 2.11
C ILE A 10 5.97 3.31 3.60
N ASP A 11 4.92 3.05 4.37
CA ASP A 11 4.82 3.50 5.76
C ASP A 11 4.38 2.34 6.68
N SER A 12 5.31 1.80 7.46
CA SER A 12 4.99 0.76 8.44
C SER A 12 4.09 1.23 9.59
N GLY A 13 3.83 2.54 9.71
CA GLY A 13 2.95 3.14 10.72
C GLY A 13 1.46 3.11 10.35
N SER A 14 1.13 2.94 9.06
CA SER A 14 -0.25 2.86 8.58
C SER A 14 -0.78 1.43 8.63
N ASN A 15 -2.00 1.22 9.16
CA ASN A 15 -2.55 -0.13 9.35
C ASN A 15 -3.08 -0.79 8.06
N GLY A 16 -3.26 -0.01 6.98
CA GLY A 16 -3.87 -0.43 5.72
C GLY A 16 -3.18 0.19 4.51
N ILE A 17 -3.60 -0.20 3.30
CA ILE A 17 -3.22 0.49 2.06
C ILE A 17 -4.21 1.61 1.78
N TYR A 18 -3.75 2.86 1.71
CA TYR A 18 -4.64 4.00 1.40
C TYR A 18 -4.34 4.58 0.03
N LEU A 19 -5.37 4.62 -0.81
CA LEU A 19 -5.29 5.09 -2.18
C LEU A 19 -6.69 5.37 -2.72
N ASP A 20 -6.81 6.22 -3.74
CA ASP A 20 -8.08 6.41 -4.42
C ASP A 20 -8.37 5.24 -5.38
N LEU A 21 -9.46 4.52 -5.11
CA LEU A 21 -10.01 3.48 -5.99
C LEU A 21 -11.42 3.85 -6.47
N PRO A 22 -11.56 4.68 -7.52
CA PRO A 22 -12.86 5.01 -8.08
C PRO A 22 -13.64 3.75 -8.46
N GLY A 23 -14.89 3.68 -8.00
CA GLY A 23 -15.79 2.55 -8.28
C GLY A 23 -15.66 1.37 -7.31
N VAL A 24 -14.73 1.41 -6.34
CA VAL A 24 -14.70 0.45 -5.22
C VAL A 24 -15.65 0.92 -4.14
N THR A 25 -16.50 0.01 -3.66
CA THR A 25 -17.48 0.30 -2.61
C THR A 25 -16.79 0.64 -1.30
N GLU A 26 -17.13 1.79 -0.71
CA GLU A 26 -16.74 2.15 0.66
C GLU A 26 -17.66 1.49 1.67
N CYS A 27 -17.11 1.20 2.86
CA CYS A 27 -17.87 0.64 3.97
C CYS A 27 -18.89 1.63 4.52
N SER A 28 -20.01 1.11 5.00
CA SER A 28 -21.10 1.92 5.57
C SER A 28 -20.84 2.28 7.03
N SER A 29 -20.27 1.34 7.79
CA SER A 29 -20.04 1.44 9.23
C SER A 29 -18.58 1.77 9.54
N ALA A 30 -17.65 1.26 8.73
CA ALA A 30 -16.22 1.56 8.83
C ALA A 30 -15.82 2.69 7.87
N ALA A 31 -16.28 3.91 8.14
CA ALA A 31 -16.03 5.08 7.30
C ALA A 31 -14.53 5.25 6.98
N GLY A 32 -14.21 5.52 5.71
CA GLY A 32 -12.84 5.66 5.21
C GLY A 32 -12.18 4.34 4.78
N PHE A 33 -12.83 3.18 4.95
CA PHE A 33 -12.35 1.89 4.46
C PHE A 33 -13.17 1.36 3.28
N TYR A 34 -12.57 0.44 2.52
CA TYR A 34 -13.21 -0.24 1.41
C TYR A 34 -13.91 -1.54 1.85
N CYS A 35 -15.09 -1.77 1.29
CA CYS A 35 -15.93 -2.95 1.47
C CYS A 35 -16.42 -3.51 0.13
N PRO A 36 -15.52 -3.92 -0.78
CA PRO A 36 -15.94 -4.56 -2.02
C PRO A 36 -16.65 -5.89 -1.74
N SER A 37 -17.51 -6.32 -2.67
CA SER A 37 -18.23 -7.60 -2.59
C SER A 37 -17.34 -8.83 -2.80
N SER A 38 -16.16 -8.62 -3.38
CA SER A 38 -15.11 -9.63 -3.55
C SER A 38 -13.73 -8.94 -3.46
N PRO A 39 -12.67 -9.64 -3.00
CA PRO A 39 -11.35 -9.05 -2.90
C PRO A 39 -10.82 -8.57 -4.26
N ILE A 40 -10.20 -7.39 -4.26
CA ILE A 40 -9.64 -6.76 -5.45
C ILE A 40 -8.13 -6.90 -5.41
N ASN A 41 -7.54 -7.47 -6.46
CA ASN A 41 -6.10 -7.50 -6.65
C ASN A 41 -5.61 -6.16 -7.25
N LEU A 42 -4.59 -5.59 -6.64
CA LEU A 42 -3.94 -4.37 -7.11
C LEU A 42 -2.46 -4.63 -7.36
N THR A 43 -2.00 -4.31 -8.57
CA THR A 43 -0.59 -4.28 -8.90
C THR A 43 -0.01 -2.91 -8.55
N VAL A 44 0.90 -2.92 -7.60
CA VAL A 44 1.67 -1.76 -7.13
C VAL A 44 3.05 -1.81 -7.78
N GLN A 45 3.39 -0.80 -8.57
CA GLN A 45 4.74 -0.58 -9.05
C GLN A 45 5.30 0.62 -8.31
N THR A 46 6.37 0.44 -7.55
CA THR A 46 7.10 1.55 -6.92
C THR A 46 8.27 1.95 -7.80
N GLN A 47 8.57 3.24 -7.78
CA GLN A 47 9.72 3.81 -8.45
C GLN A 47 10.38 4.81 -7.48
N GLY A 48 11.67 4.64 -7.24
CA GLY A 48 12.46 5.62 -6.49
C GLY A 48 12.48 6.98 -7.19
N TYR A 49 12.75 8.04 -6.44
CA TYR A 49 12.64 9.43 -6.93
C TYR A 49 13.38 9.72 -8.25
N LEU A 50 14.53 9.07 -8.47
CA LEU A 50 15.33 9.22 -9.70
C LEU A 50 15.03 8.16 -10.76
N GLY A 51 13.87 7.51 -10.69
CA GLY A 51 13.46 6.46 -11.63
C GLY A 51 13.93 5.05 -11.22
N THR A 52 14.79 4.92 -10.22
CA THR A 52 15.30 3.65 -9.67
C THR A 52 15.48 3.75 -8.14
N PRO A 53 15.45 2.62 -7.40
CA PRO A 53 15.06 1.28 -7.86
C PRO A 53 13.58 1.22 -8.24
N THR A 54 13.20 0.20 -9.02
CA THR A 54 11.79 -0.13 -9.30
C THR A 54 11.45 -1.49 -8.74
N GLY A 55 10.19 -1.68 -8.35
CA GLY A 55 9.70 -2.94 -7.81
C GLY A 55 8.21 -3.09 -8.11
N THR A 56 7.75 -4.32 -8.29
CA THR A 56 6.34 -4.62 -8.56
C THR A 56 5.84 -5.64 -7.56
N GLN A 57 4.70 -5.37 -6.95
CA GLN A 57 4.05 -6.25 -5.98
C GLN A 57 2.55 -6.25 -6.20
N THR A 58 1.90 -7.37 -5.90
CA THR A 58 0.45 -7.45 -5.79
C THR A 58 0.02 -7.32 -4.33
N VAL A 59 -0.93 -6.44 -4.06
CA VAL A 59 -1.67 -6.34 -2.79
C VAL A 59 -3.15 -6.61 -3.05
N MET A 60 -3.91 -6.90 -1.98
CA MET A 60 -5.34 -7.13 -2.07
C MET A 60 -6.10 -6.13 -1.22
N ILE A 61 -7.29 -5.74 -1.67
CA ILE A 61 -8.25 -4.95 -0.91
C ILE A 61 -9.49 -5.80 -0.70
N GLY A 62 -9.73 -6.18 0.55
CA GLY A 62 -10.83 -7.02 0.99
C GLY A 62 -11.92 -6.20 1.70
N ASN A 63 -12.91 -6.90 2.26
CA ASN A 63 -13.99 -6.25 2.98
C ASN A 63 -13.57 -5.90 4.42
N ALA A 64 -13.40 -4.60 4.71
CA ALA A 64 -12.90 -4.15 6.00
C ALA A 64 -13.86 -4.46 7.16
N GLU A 65 -15.18 -4.34 6.96
CA GLU A 65 -16.17 -4.67 8.00
C GLU A 65 -16.08 -6.15 8.40
N ALA A 66 -15.95 -7.06 7.43
CA ALA A 66 -15.74 -8.47 7.70
C ALA A 66 -14.42 -8.73 8.44
N MET A 67 -13.34 -8.05 8.03
CA MET A 67 -12.03 -8.15 8.68
C MET A 67 -12.07 -7.65 10.14
N PHE A 68 -12.72 -6.53 10.43
CA PHE A 68 -12.82 -5.99 11.79
C PHE A 68 -13.61 -6.90 12.74
N GLN A 69 -14.55 -7.71 12.24
CA GLN A 69 -15.26 -8.70 13.03
C GLN A 69 -14.38 -9.88 13.47
N THR A 70 -13.24 -10.11 12.81
CA THR A 70 -12.33 -11.22 13.18
C THR A 70 -11.58 -10.98 14.49
N GLY A 71 -11.43 -9.72 14.92
CA GLY A 71 -10.60 -9.35 16.08
C GLY A 71 -9.09 -9.50 15.86
N ASN A 72 -8.65 -9.76 14.63
CA ASN A 72 -7.22 -9.85 14.30
C ASN A 72 -6.56 -8.47 14.36
N THR A 73 -5.32 -8.44 14.85
CA THR A 73 -4.50 -7.21 14.91
C THR A 73 -3.83 -6.89 13.58
N ALA A 74 -3.58 -7.91 12.75
CA ALA A 74 -3.00 -7.79 11.41
C ALA A 74 -4.06 -8.12 10.36
N LEU A 75 -4.35 -7.15 9.50
CA LEU A 75 -5.40 -7.25 8.48
C LEU A 75 -4.76 -7.10 7.08
N PRO A 76 -4.37 -8.22 6.43
CA PRO A 76 -3.54 -8.20 5.22
C PRO A 76 -4.22 -7.67 3.96
N GLU A 77 -5.53 -7.43 4.00
CA GLU A 77 -6.30 -6.90 2.88
C GLU A 77 -6.97 -5.56 3.22
N LEU A 78 -6.60 -4.96 4.35
CA LEU A 78 -7.21 -3.71 4.80
C LEU A 78 -6.81 -2.57 3.86
N GLY A 79 -7.81 -1.95 3.26
CA GLY A 79 -7.64 -0.82 2.37
C GLY A 79 -8.63 0.29 2.66
N GLY A 80 -8.23 1.53 2.42
CA GLY A 80 -9.08 2.70 2.63
C GLY A 80 -8.83 3.83 1.65
N THR A 81 -9.66 4.85 1.73
CA THR A 81 -9.57 6.05 0.89
C THR A 81 -8.35 6.87 1.29
N ALA A 82 -7.65 7.44 0.31
CA ALA A 82 -6.53 8.33 0.60
C ALA A 82 -7.05 9.70 1.04
N ALA A 83 -6.33 10.32 1.99
CA ALA A 83 -6.59 11.71 2.37
C ALA A 83 -6.15 12.72 1.29
N ILE A 84 -5.28 12.30 0.37
CA ILE A 84 -4.70 13.13 -0.69
C ILE A 84 -4.95 12.46 -2.04
N VAL A 85 -5.51 13.22 -2.97
CA VAL A 85 -5.83 12.74 -4.31
C VAL A 85 -4.56 12.33 -5.07
N ASN A 86 -4.63 11.21 -5.80
CA ASN A 86 -3.49 10.64 -6.55
C ASN A 86 -2.27 10.31 -5.67
N PHE A 87 -2.51 10.05 -4.39
CA PHE A 87 -1.48 9.66 -3.44
C PHE A 87 -1.70 8.22 -2.94
N ALA A 88 -0.60 7.55 -2.67
CA ALA A 88 -0.57 6.18 -2.19
C ALA A 88 0.18 6.07 -0.85
N ASP A 89 -0.48 5.53 0.16
CA ASP A 89 0.14 5.08 1.39
C ASP A 89 0.16 3.55 1.41
N LEU A 90 1.35 2.97 1.27
CA LEU A 90 1.58 1.54 1.31
C LEU A 90 1.89 1.12 2.75
N GLY A 91 0.82 0.94 3.55
CA GLY A 91 0.89 0.56 4.95
C GLY A 91 1.26 -0.91 5.22
N LEU A 92 1.02 -1.37 6.46
CA LEU A 92 1.34 -2.72 6.96
C LEU A 92 0.98 -3.88 6.00
N PRO A 93 -0.16 -3.89 5.27
CA PRO A 93 -0.43 -4.94 4.30
C PRO A 93 0.64 -5.11 3.21
N PHE A 94 1.40 -4.07 2.91
CA PHE A 94 2.56 -4.09 2.01
C PHE A 94 3.78 -4.80 2.63
N PHE A 95 3.88 -4.87 3.95
CA PHE A 95 5.01 -5.48 4.67
C PHE A 95 4.79 -6.96 5.01
N TYR A 96 3.53 -7.40 5.16
CA TYR A 96 3.26 -8.75 5.63
C TYR A 96 3.85 -9.85 4.73
N GLY A 97 4.49 -10.82 5.37
CA GLY A 97 5.08 -11.98 4.70
C GLY A 97 6.29 -11.68 3.83
N ARG A 98 6.87 -10.47 3.90
CA ARG A 98 7.97 -10.04 3.03
C ARG A 98 9.16 -9.51 3.83
N PRO A 99 10.40 -9.89 3.47
CA PRO A 99 11.57 -9.17 3.92
C PRO A 99 11.59 -7.81 3.24
N ILE A 100 11.89 -6.80 4.04
CA ILE A 100 11.85 -5.41 3.63
C ILE A 100 13.17 -4.79 4.09
N ALA A 101 13.88 -4.11 3.18
CA ALA A 101 15.16 -3.48 3.48
C ALA A 101 15.23 -2.03 3.01
N THR A 102 15.83 -1.18 3.84
CA THR A 102 16.21 0.19 3.53
C THR A 102 17.71 0.31 3.39
N GLY A 103 18.16 1.04 2.38
CA GLY A 103 19.52 1.55 2.28
C GLY A 103 19.57 3.02 2.70
N ILE A 104 20.59 3.38 3.49
CA ILE A 104 20.80 4.76 3.94
C ILE A 104 21.54 5.55 2.84
N ASP A 105 21.18 6.82 2.68
CA ASP A 105 21.87 7.77 1.78
C ASP A 105 23.38 7.82 2.09
N GLY A 106 24.20 7.87 1.03
CA GLY A 106 25.65 7.95 1.09
C GLY A 106 26.37 6.64 1.47
N THR A 107 25.64 5.56 1.81
CA THR A 107 26.29 4.29 2.22
C THR A 107 26.57 3.34 1.05
N ASN A 108 26.00 3.59 -0.13
CA ASN A 108 26.18 2.76 -1.32
C ASN A 108 26.37 3.64 -2.56
N ALA A 109 27.52 3.54 -3.22
CA ALA A 109 27.83 4.32 -4.41
C ALA A 109 26.90 4.02 -5.61
N SER A 110 26.33 2.82 -5.70
CA SER A 110 25.37 2.43 -6.74
C SER A 110 23.93 2.85 -6.42
N ALA A 111 23.66 3.27 -5.18
CA ALA A 111 22.39 3.81 -4.73
C ALA A 111 22.65 5.02 -3.82
N PRO A 112 23.21 6.11 -4.39
CA PRO A 112 23.78 7.19 -3.59
C PRO A 112 22.75 7.84 -2.68
N TYR A 113 21.46 7.86 -3.06
CA TYR A 113 20.36 8.45 -2.28
C TYR A 113 19.59 7.42 -1.42
N GLY A 114 20.22 6.28 -1.13
CA GLY A 114 19.57 5.16 -0.47
C GLY A 114 18.69 4.34 -1.42
N TYR A 115 18.04 3.32 -0.88
CA TYR A 115 17.15 2.46 -1.64
C TYR A 115 16.10 1.83 -0.73
N TRP A 116 15.07 1.28 -1.37
CA TRP A 116 14.16 0.32 -0.78
C TRP A 116 14.21 -0.97 -1.60
N ALA A 117 14.17 -2.12 -0.95
CA ALA A 117 14.20 -3.43 -1.59
C ALA A 117 13.18 -4.38 -0.94
N TYR A 118 12.49 -5.12 -1.79
CA TYR A 118 11.44 -6.08 -1.46
C TYR A 118 11.21 -7.04 -2.63
#